data_AF-A0A7X0ASP0-F1
#
_entry.id   AF-A0A7X0ASP0-F1
#
_cell.length_a   1.000
_cell.length_b   1.000
_cell.length_c   1.000
_cell.angle_alpha   90.00
_cell.angle_beta   90.00
_cell.angle_gamma   90.00
#
_symmetry.space_group_name_H-M   'P 1'
#
loop_
_entity.id
_entity.type
_entity.pdbx_description
1 polymer ?
#
loop_
_entity_poly.entity_id
_entity_poly.type
_entity_poly.pdbx_seq_one_letter_code
_entity_poly.pdbx_strand_id
1 'polypeptide(L)'
;MVTYTAKELNGLTFDKHIYPREFRDEENVVPVSSWVELSIAFLRWLLENGHLCMHKVPVANHAGRGKYLINSEKRHEYPDLDANWERVGAYYIDTKYDADHHRKNMLEALRILGVTSPNFRISFRQI
;
A
#
# COMPACT_ATOMS: atom_id res chain seq x y z
N MET A 1 -8.85 -9.79 18.59
CA MET A 1 -8.41 -8.69 17.70
C MET A 1 -8.94 -9.00 16.32
N VAL A 2 -9.65 -8.07 15.67
CA VAL A 2 -10.20 -8.31 14.33
C VAL A 2 -9.15 -7.95 13.29
N THR A 3 -8.94 -8.85 12.32
CA THR A 3 -8.02 -8.67 11.20
C THR A 3 -8.79 -8.82 9.89
N TYR A 4 -8.42 -8.05 8.88
CA TYR A 4 -9.08 -8.01 7.58
C TYR A 4 -8.12 -8.48 6.49
N THR A 5 -8.59 -9.39 5.65
CA THR A 5 -7.97 -9.80 4.38
C THR A 5 -8.10 -8.69 3.34
N ALA A 6 -7.31 -8.73 2.27
CA ALA A 6 -7.45 -7.77 1.16
C ALA A 6 -8.87 -7.72 0.57
N LYS A 7 -9.56 -8.85 0.50
CA LYS A 7 -10.95 -8.91 0.01
C LYS A 7 -11.90 -8.14 0.94
N GLU A 8 -11.73 -8.30 2.26
CA GLU A 8 -12.56 -7.61 3.25
C GLU A 8 -12.27 -6.10 3.27
N LEU A 9 -11.01 -5.69 3.07
CA LEU A 9 -10.64 -4.27 2.95
C LEU A 9 -11.43 -3.55 1.85
N ASN A 10 -11.81 -4.23 0.75
CA ASN A 10 -12.57 -3.62 -0.33
C ASN A 10 -13.94 -3.08 0.13
N GLY A 11 -14.55 -3.71 1.14
CA GLY A 11 -15.83 -3.29 1.72
C GLY A 11 -15.74 -2.31 2.88
N LEU A 12 -14.53 -1.92 3.30
CA LEU A 12 -14.35 -1.01 4.43
C LEU A 12 -14.27 0.45 3.98
N THR A 13 -14.83 1.32 4.82
CA THR A 13 -14.63 2.76 4.77
C THR A 13 -13.97 3.18 6.06
N PHE A 14 -12.92 4.01 5.96
CA PHE A 14 -12.19 4.50 7.12
C PHE A 14 -12.54 5.96 7.37
N ASP A 15 -12.97 6.27 8.59
CA ASP A 15 -13.03 7.65 9.07
C ASP A 15 -11.66 8.10 9.61
N LYS A 16 -11.58 9.36 10.05
CA LYS A 16 -10.34 9.97 10.56
C LYS A 16 -9.85 9.43 11.92
N HIS A 17 -10.63 8.57 12.57
CA HIS A 17 -10.36 7.97 13.88
C HIS A 17 -9.87 6.53 13.77
N ILE A 18 -9.88 5.94 12.57
CA ILE A 18 -9.39 4.57 12.37
C ILE A 18 -7.95 4.59 11.85
N TYR A 19 -7.07 3.93 12.59
CA TYR A 19 -5.64 3.85 12.28
C TYR A 19 -5.17 2.40 12.15
N PRO A 20 -4.20 2.11 11.26
CA PRO A 20 -3.54 0.82 11.21
C PRO A 20 -2.89 0.51 12.55
N ARG A 21 -2.93 -0.78 12.91
CA ARG A 21 -2.27 -1.32 14.11
C ARG A 21 -1.23 -2.38 13.76
N GLU A 22 -1.55 -3.23 12.79
CA GLU A 22 -0.71 -4.38 12.47
C GLU A 22 -0.91 -4.74 10.99
N PHE A 23 0.20 -5.01 10.30
CA PHE A 23 0.23 -5.76 9.05
C PHE A 23 0.81 -7.13 9.36
N ARG A 24 0.24 -8.21 8.83
CA ARG A 24 0.76 -9.56 9.06
C ARG A 24 0.55 -10.45 7.86
N ASP A 25 1.43 -11.42 7.67
CA ASP A 25 1.26 -12.55 6.78
C ASP A 25 1.42 -13.86 7.58
N GLU A 26 1.72 -14.97 6.92
CA GLU A 26 1.89 -16.28 7.57
C GLU A 26 3.16 -16.37 8.41
N GLU A 27 4.20 -15.60 8.06
CA GLU A 27 5.54 -15.69 8.67
C GLU A 27 5.81 -14.54 9.63
N ASN A 28 5.21 -13.38 9.38
CA ASN A 28 5.58 -12.12 10.02
C ASN A 28 4.40 -11.35 10.59
N VAL A 29 4.67 -10.67 11.69
CA VAL A 29 3.77 -9.69 12.31
C VAL A 29 4.51 -8.37 12.43
N VAL A 30 4.05 -7.36 11.70
CA VAL A 30 4.65 -6.03 11.65
C VAL A 30 3.72 -5.04 12.34
N PRO A 31 4.05 -4.55 13.55
CA PRO A 31 3.30 -3.48 14.17
C PRO A 31 3.43 -2.20 13.32
N VAL A 32 2.31 -1.53 13.09
CA VAL A 32 2.24 -0.26 12.38
C VAL A 32 1.38 0.73 13.15
N SER A 33 1.75 2.00 13.09
CA SER A 33 1.13 3.07 13.84
C SER A 33 0.42 4.11 12.95
N SER A 34 0.71 4.10 11.65
CA SER A 34 0.18 5.06 10.67
C SER A 34 -0.12 4.42 9.32
N TRP A 35 -0.87 5.13 8.47
CA TRP A 35 -1.14 4.74 7.09
C TRP A 35 0.12 4.74 6.20
N VAL A 36 1.09 5.61 6.51
CA VAL A 36 2.42 5.65 5.89
C VAL A 36 3.17 4.36 6.19
N GLU A 37 3.27 3.98 7.47
CA GLU A 37 3.94 2.74 7.89
C GLU A 37 3.26 1.50 7.32
N LEU A 38 1.92 1.48 7.25
CA LEU A 38 1.19 0.40 6.61
C LEU A 38 1.52 0.27 5.12
N SER A 39 1.66 1.38 4.40
CA SER A 39 2.03 1.37 2.98
C SER A 39 3.45 0.86 2.77
N ILE A 40 4.38 1.23 3.66
CA ILE A 40 5.75 0.70 3.66
C ILE A 40 5.76 -0.81 3.92
N ALA A 41 4.99 -1.28 4.92
CA ALA A 41 4.87 -2.71 5.21
C ALA A 41 4.29 -3.48 4.01
N PHE A 42 3.27 -2.95 3.36
CA PHE A 42 2.69 -3.51 2.14
C PHE A 42 3.72 -3.58 0.99
N LEU A 43 4.50 -2.52 0.76
CA LEU A 43 5.56 -2.55 -0.26
C LEU A 43 6.63 -3.61 0.05
N ARG A 44 7.05 -3.75 1.32
CA ARG A 44 7.99 -4.80 1.72
C ARG A 44 7.42 -6.19 1.43
N TRP A 45 6.17 -6.44 1.81
CA TRP A 45 5.49 -7.70 1.53
C TRP A 45 5.44 -8.02 0.02
N LEU A 46 5.14 -7.03 -0.83
CA LEU A 46 5.16 -7.20 -2.29
C LEU A 46 6.54 -7.61 -2.83
N LEU A 47 7.62 -7.07 -2.25
CA LEU A 47 8.98 -7.38 -2.65
C LEU A 47 9.42 -8.76 -2.16
N GLU A 48 9.17 -9.06 -0.89
CA GLU A 48 9.56 -10.31 -0.23
C GLU A 48 8.84 -11.53 -0.84
N ASN A 49 7.58 -11.37 -1.26
CA ASN A 49 6.80 -12.43 -1.90
C ASN A 49 6.96 -12.46 -3.44
N GLY A 50 7.89 -11.69 -4.01
CA GLY A 50 8.18 -11.70 -5.45
C GLY A 50 7.04 -11.15 -6.33
N HIS A 51 6.06 -10.46 -5.74
CA HIS A 51 4.95 -9.85 -6.47
C HIS A 51 5.40 -8.61 -7.25
N LEU A 52 6.38 -7.87 -6.72
CA LEU A 52 6.96 -6.68 -7.32
C LEU A 52 8.45 -6.87 -7.61
N CYS A 53 8.88 -6.34 -8.75
CA CYS A 53 10.29 -6.25 -9.15
C CYS A 53 10.47 -5.12 -10.17
N MET A 54 11.72 -4.82 -10.55
CA MET A 54 12.06 -3.65 -11.39
C MET A 54 11.34 -3.60 -12.74
N HIS A 55 10.95 -4.74 -13.33
CA HIS A 55 10.21 -4.76 -14.60
C HIS A 55 8.70 -4.54 -14.44
N LYS A 56 8.20 -4.45 -13.20
CA LYS A 56 6.78 -4.23 -12.87
C LYS A 56 6.50 -2.82 -12.34
N VAL A 57 7.50 -1.93 -12.37
CA VAL A 57 7.33 -0.51 -12.07
C VAL A 57 7.36 0.32 -13.36
N PRO A 58 6.65 1.45 -13.44
CA PRO A 58 5.84 2.05 -12.39
C PRO A 58 4.50 1.34 -12.16
N VAL A 59 4.02 1.36 -10.92
CA VAL A 59 2.66 0.94 -10.54
C VAL A 59 1.83 2.20 -10.33
N ALA A 60 0.77 2.37 -11.13
CA ALA A 60 -0.14 3.50 -11.01
C ALA A 60 -0.87 3.51 -9.66
N ASN A 61 -1.27 4.70 -9.20
CA ASN A 61 -2.21 4.81 -8.09
C ASN A 61 -3.65 4.51 -8.55
N HIS A 62 -4.59 4.38 -7.61
CA HIS A 62 -5.98 4.02 -7.94
C HIS A 62 -6.73 5.06 -8.79
N ALA A 63 -6.24 6.30 -8.84
CA ALA A 63 -6.89 7.35 -9.63
C ALA A 63 -6.51 7.26 -11.13
N GLY A 64 -5.36 6.66 -11.47
CA GLY A 64 -4.99 6.39 -12.86
C GLY A 64 -4.77 7.61 -13.74
N ARG A 65 -4.22 8.71 -13.20
CA ARG A 65 -4.05 10.00 -13.91
C ARG A 65 -2.59 10.49 -13.91
N GLY A 66 -1.69 9.66 -14.43
CA GLY A 66 -0.24 9.95 -14.44
C GLY A 66 0.42 9.89 -13.05
N LYS A 67 -0.33 9.59 -11.99
CA LYS A 67 0.20 9.36 -10.64
C LYS A 67 0.61 7.90 -10.46
N TYR A 68 1.83 7.72 -9.97
CA TYR A 68 2.37 6.42 -9.59
C TYR A 68 2.30 6.23 -8.08
N LEU A 69 1.82 5.08 -7.64
CA LEU A 69 1.91 4.66 -6.25
C LEU A 69 3.32 4.15 -5.95
N ILE A 70 3.86 3.27 -6.79
CA ILE A 70 5.18 2.65 -6.60
C ILE A 70 6.02 2.90 -7.84
N ASN A 71 7.26 3.32 -7.66
CA ASN A 71 8.18 3.56 -8.77
C ASN A 71 9.65 3.30 -8.35
N SER A 72 10.56 3.14 -9.30
CA SER A 72 12.01 3.07 -9.04
C SER A 72 12.65 4.45 -8.80
N GLU A 73 11.89 5.52 -9.02
CA GLU A 73 12.33 6.90 -8.86
C GLU A 73 11.25 7.73 -8.15
N LYS A 74 11.66 8.83 -7.49
CA LYS A 74 10.76 9.77 -6.81
C LYS A 74 10.01 10.68 -7.79
N ARG A 75 9.29 10.11 -8.76
CA ARG A 75 8.54 10.86 -9.77
C ARG A 75 7.25 10.17 -10.17
N HIS A 76 6.29 11.00 -10.54
CA HIS A 76 5.12 10.62 -11.31
C HIS A 76 5.41 10.73 -12.81
N GLU A 77 4.45 10.32 -13.66
CA GLU A 77 4.51 10.56 -15.10
C GLU A 77 4.54 12.05 -15.40
N TYR A 78 3.68 12.80 -14.70
CA TYR A 78 3.58 14.25 -14.78
C TYR A 78 4.34 14.87 -13.58
N PRO A 79 5.46 15.60 -13.81
CA PRO A 79 6.33 16.06 -12.73
C PRO A 79 5.74 17.12 -11.80
N ASP A 80 4.66 17.79 -12.21
CA ASP A 80 3.94 18.82 -11.45
C ASP A 80 3.01 18.23 -10.38
N LEU A 81 2.77 16.92 -10.43
CA LEU A 81 1.97 16.22 -9.44
C LEU A 81 2.77 16.02 -8.15
N ASP A 82 2.18 16.48 -7.05
CA ASP A 82 2.70 16.36 -5.68
C ASP A 82 2.83 14.89 -5.24
N ALA A 83 3.71 14.59 -4.28
CA ALA A 83 3.88 13.25 -3.71
C ALA A 83 4.62 13.30 -2.37
N ASN A 84 4.44 12.28 -1.53
CA ASN A 84 5.32 12.02 -0.39
C ASN A 84 6.00 10.65 -0.55
N TRP A 85 7.23 10.67 -1.08
CA TRP A 85 7.96 9.46 -1.48
C TRP A 85 8.77 8.83 -0.34
N GLU A 86 8.30 7.69 0.15
CA GLU A 86 9.02 6.84 1.10
C GLU A 86 9.86 5.80 0.37
N ARG A 87 11.10 5.58 0.81
CA ARG A 87 12.03 4.64 0.17
C ARG A 87 11.98 3.26 0.82
N VAL A 88 11.88 2.20 0.01
CA VAL A 88 12.02 0.80 0.42
C VAL A 88 12.97 0.09 -0.54
N GLY A 89 14.22 -0.10 -0.12
CA GLY A 89 15.28 -0.66 -0.97
C GLY A 89 15.54 0.22 -2.21
N ALA A 90 15.32 -0.34 -3.40
CA ALA A 90 15.45 0.36 -4.69
C ALA A 90 14.14 1.01 -5.18
N TYR A 91 13.07 0.92 -4.40
CA TYR A 91 11.74 1.38 -4.77
C TYR A 91 11.32 2.56 -3.90
N TYR A 92 10.34 3.31 -4.40
CA TYR A 92 9.69 4.42 -3.73
C TYR A 92 8.18 4.21 -3.75
N ILE A 93 7.50 4.50 -2.63
CA ILE A 93 6.05 4.50 -2.51
C ILE A 93 5.54 5.89 -2.14
N ASP A 94 4.50 6.36 -2.83
CA ASP A 94 3.82 7.62 -2.52
C ASP A 94 2.81 7.41 -1.38
N THR A 95 2.93 8.22 -0.33
CA THR A 95 2.19 8.06 0.93
C THR A 95 1.42 9.32 1.36
N LYS A 96 1.23 10.29 0.47
CA LYS A 96 0.55 11.57 0.78
C LYS A 96 -0.97 11.46 1.06
N TYR A 97 -1.50 10.25 1.13
CA TYR A 97 -2.90 9.96 0.95
C TYR A 97 -3.68 9.99 2.27
N ASP A 98 -4.99 10.18 2.20
CA ASP A 98 -5.87 9.88 3.35
C ASP A 98 -6.07 8.36 3.49
N ALA A 99 -6.71 7.96 4.58
CA ALA A 99 -6.95 6.56 4.93
C ALA A 99 -7.62 5.75 3.81
N ASP A 100 -8.66 6.29 3.17
CA ASP A 100 -9.39 5.58 2.12
C ASP A 100 -8.57 5.51 0.82
N HIS A 101 -7.82 6.55 0.48
CA HIS A 101 -6.94 6.55 -0.68
C HIS A 101 -5.76 5.57 -0.50
N HIS A 102 -5.20 5.42 0.71
CA HIS A 102 -4.22 4.38 1.01
C HIS A 102 -4.78 2.98 0.77
N ARG A 103 -5.98 2.70 1.30
CA ARG A 103 -6.69 1.43 1.09
C ARG A 103 -6.90 1.14 -0.40
N LYS A 104 -7.47 2.09 -1.14
CA LYS A 104 -7.70 1.97 -2.59
C LYS A 104 -6.40 1.74 -3.36
N ASN A 105 -5.33 2.44 -3.00
CA ASN A 105 -4.02 2.28 -3.62
C ASN A 105 -3.44 0.87 -3.41
N MET A 106 -3.53 0.30 -2.21
CA MET A 106 -3.10 -1.08 -1.97
C MET A 106 -3.88 -2.08 -2.84
N LEU A 107 -5.21 -1.94 -2.90
CA LEU A 107 -6.07 -2.80 -3.70
C LEU A 107 -5.78 -2.68 -5.20
N GLU A 108 -5.57 -1.46 -5.69
CA GLU A 108 -5.21 -1.22 -7.08
C GLU A 108 -3.83 -1.80 -7.42
N ALA A 109 -2.85 -1.66 -6.53
CA ALA A 109 -1.52 -2.24 -6.74
C ALA A 109 -1.60 -3.76 -6.87
N LEU A 110 -2.38 -4.44 -6.02
CA LEU A 110 -2.62 -5.87 -6.15
C LEU A 110 -3.23 -6.23 -7.50
N ARG A 111 -4.22 -5.45 -7.95
CA ARG A 111 -4.88 -5.65 -9.25
C ARG A 111 -3.89 -5.48 -10.42
N ILE A 112 -3.11 -4.40 -10.44
CA ILE A 112 -2.12 -4.11 -11.49
C ILE A 112 -1.03 -5.18 -11.53
N LEU A 113 -0.58 -5.65 -10.37
CA LEU A 113 0.49 -6.66 -10.26
C LEU A 113 -0.01 -8.09 -10.48
N GLY A 114 -1.32 -8.29 -10.68
CA GLY A 114 -1.92 -9.60 -10.92
C GLY A 114 -1.97 -10.51 -9.69
N VAL A 115 -1.98 -9.94 -8.48
CA VAL A 115 -2.00 -10.69 -7.22
C VAL A 115 -3.45 -11.02 -6.85
N THR A 116 -3.88 -12.25 -7.13
CA THR A 116 -5.29 -12.69 -6.98
C THR A 116 -5.62 -13.29 -5.61
N SER A 117 -4.62 -13.70 -4.84
CA SER A 117 -4.80 -14.35 -3.53
C SER A 117 -3.76 -13.89 -2.51
N PRO A 118 -3.77 -12.59 -2.14
CA PRO A 118 -2.84 -12.07 -1.14
C PRO A 118 -3.11 -12.73 0.22
N ASN A 119 -2.06 -13.23 0.86
CA ASN A 119 -2.12 -13.94 2.15
C ASN A 119 -1.89 -13.03 3.36
N PHE A 120 -1.80 -11.70 3.16
CA PHE A 120 -1.68 -10.77 4.28
C PHE A 120 -3.03 -10.42 4.92
N ARG A 121 -2.95 -9.93 6.15
CA ARG A 121 -4.05 -9.38 6.93
C ARG A 121 -3.64 -8.07 7.60
N ILE A 122 -4.61 -7.20 7.84
CA ILE A 122 -4.40 -5.91 8.50
C ILE A 122 -5.35 -5.78 9.68
N SER A 123 -4.87 -5.29 10.82
CA SER A 123 -5.75 -4.87 11.93
C SER A 123 -5.72 -3.37 12.13
N PHE A 124 -6.80 -2.85 12.72
CA PHE A 124 -6.99 -1.42 12.96
C PHE A 124 -7.29 -1.16 14.44
N ARG A 125 -7.09 0.09 14.85
CA ARG A 125 -7.49 0.62 16.15
C ARG A 125 -8.26 1.91 15.96
N GLN A 126 -9.13 2.21 16.93
CA GLN A 126 -9.82 3.50 17.01
C GLN A 126 -9.08 4.39 18.00
N ILE A 127 -8.88 5.66 17.65
CA ILE A 127 -8.22 6.68 18.48
C ILE A 127 -9.16 7.87 18.69
#